data_AF-A0A4Z0NW61-F1
#
_entry.id   AF-A0A4Z0NW61-F1
#
_cell.length_a   1.000
_cell.length_b   1.000
_cell.length_c   1.000
_cell.angle_alpha   90.00
_cell.angle_beta   90.00
_cell.angle_gamma   90.00
#
_symmetry.space_group_name_H-M   'P 1'
#
loop_
_entity.id
_entity.type
_entity.pdbx_description
1 polymer ?
#
loop_
_entity_poly.entity_id
_entity_poly.type
_entity_poly.pdbx_seq_one_letter_code
_entity_poly.pdbx_strand_id
1 'polypeptide(L)' 'MSKARADKSGKQHTKRVLGLEAFEKISAVEGIYLTAEMKRDLLSFEERGMSSEERTQFIAEKYGRKPA' A
#
# COMPACT_ATOMS: atom_id res chain seq x y z
N MET A 1 19.43 -43.91 -10.68
CA MET A 1 18.90 -43.06 -9.59
C MET A 1 19.61 -41.72 -9.60
N SER A 2 18.89 -40.61 -9.73
CA SER A 2 19.32 -39.33 -9.16
C SER A 2 18.12 -38.39 -9.12
N LYS A 3 17.59 -38.20 -7.91
CA LYS A 3 16.57 -37.20 -7.58
C LYS A 3 17.31 -35.86 -7.45
N ALA A 4 17.09 -34.94 -8.39
CA ALA A 4 17.48 -33.55 -8.21
C ALA A 4 16.68 -32.99 -7.02
N ARG A 5 17.40 -32.49 -6.01
CA ARG A 5 16.83 -31.88 -4.82
C ARG A 5 16.23 -30.54 -5.21
N ALA A 6 14.94 -30.36 -4.91
CA ALA A 6 14.26 -29.09 -5.08
C ALA A 6 14.80 -28.10 -4.05
N ASP A 7 15.49 -27.06 -4.53
CA ASP A 7 15.92 -25.93 -3.72
C ASP A 7 14.69 -25.04 -3.45
N LYS A 8 13.94 -25.37 -2.39
CA LYS A 8 12.82 -24.54 -1.91
C LYS A 8 13.31 -23.65 -0.78
N SER A 9 13.92 -22.53 -1.14
CA SER A 9 14.25 -21.46 -0.19
C SER A 9 13.98 -20.08 -0.81
N GLY A 10 12.77 -19.87 -1.31
CA GLY A 10 12.27 -18.52 -1.56
C GLY A 10 11.78 -17.93 -0.23
N LYS A 11 12.59 -17.12 0.44
CA LYS A 11 12.12 -16.30 1.57
C LYS A 11 11.03 -15.37 1.05
N GLN A 12 9.77 -15.69 1.34
CA GLN A 12 8.67 -14.78 1.07
C GLN A 12 8.87 -13.55 1.96
N HIS A 13 9.28 -12.44 1.36
CA HIS A 13 9.22 -11.14 2.01
C HIS A 13 7.75 -10.84 2.26
N THR A 14 7.30 -11.03 3.51
CA THR A 14 5.97 -10.59 3.92
C THR A 14 6.00 -9.06 3.90
N LYS A 15 5.50 -8.46 2.80
CA LYS A 15 5.29 -7.01 2.70
C LYS A 15 4.26 -6.65 3.78
N ARG A 16 4.71 -6.05 4.89
CA ARG A 16 3.83 -5.50 5.92
C ARG A 16 3.43 -4.09 5.49
N VAL A 17 2.13 -3.86 5.31
CA VAL A 17 1.58 -2.56 4.94
C VAL A 17 1.02 -1.90 6.21
N LEU A 18 1.24 -0.60 6.36
CA LEU A 18 0.61 0.18 7.42
C LEU A 18 -0.87 0.38 7.08
N GLY A 19 -1.76 0.10 8.03
CA GLY A 19 -3.16 0.46 7.92
C GLY A 19 -3.38 1.97 8.04
N LEU A 20 -4.57 2.44 7.65
CA LEU A 20 -4.92 3.87 7.61
C LEU A 20 -4.64 4.60 8.93
N GLU A 21 -5.03 4.04 10.07
CA GLU A 21 -4.84 4.68 11.37
C GLU A 21 -3.35 4.93 11.70
N ALA A 22 -2.49 3.95 11.41
CA ALA A 22 -1.06 4.08 11.64
C ALA A 22 -0.43 5.10 10.68
N PHE A 23 -0.87 5.10 9.42
CA PHE A 23 -0.43 6.06 8.42
C PHE A 23 -0.83 7.49 8.76
N GLU A 24 -2.04 7.72 9.27
CA GLU A 24 -2.51 9.04 9.71
C GLU A 24 -1.68 9.60 10.86
N LYS A 25 -1.39 8.78 11.88
CA LYS A 25 -0.58 9.19 13.03
C LYS A 25 0.82 9.61 12.60
N ILE A 26 1.46 8.85 11.72
CA ILE A 26 2.80 9.16 11.21
C ILE A 26 2.77 10.42 10.32
N SER A 27 1.78 10.52 9.42
CA SER A 27 1.65 11.68 8.53
C SER A 27 1.44 12.97 9.32
N ALA A 28 0.64 12.94 10.39
CA ALA A 28 0.39 14.11 11.22
C ALA A 28 1.64 14.62 11.95
N VAL A 29 2.55 13.71 12.36
CA VAL A 29 3.85 14.08 12.94
C VAL A 29 4.69 14.89 11.95
N GLU A 30 4.61 14.54 10.66
CA GLU A 30 5.29 15.23 9.56
C GLU A 30 4.50 16.46 9.04
N GLY A 31 3.40 16.83 9.70
CA GLY A 31 2.53 17.94 9.28
C GLY A 31 1.71 17.65 8.02
N ILE A 32 1.63 16.38 7.59
CA ILE A 32 0.83 15.94 6.44
C ILE A 32 -0.54 15.49 6.94
N TYR A 33 -1.57 16.24 6.56
CA TYR A 33 -2.96 15.94 6.92
C TYR A 33 -3.70 15.36 5.74
N LEU A 34 -4.35 14.22 5.95
CA LEU A 34 -5.24 13.66 4.96
C LEU A 34 -6.54 14.44 4.88
N THR A 35 -6.92 14.83 3.67
CA THR A 35 -8.25 15.39 3.40
C THR A 35 -9.32 14.32 3.64
N ALA A 36 -10.55 14.74 3.89
CA ALA A 36 -11.67 13.82 4.07
C ALA A 36 -11.86 12.88 2.85
N GLU A 37 -11.53 13.35 1.65
CA GLU A 37 -11.56 12.52 0.44
C GLU A 37 -10.49 11.43 0.46
N MET A 38 -9.25 11.78 0.80
CA MET A 38 -8.15 10.79 0.87
C MET A 38 -8.45 9.70 1.91
N LYS A 39 -9.06 10.06 3.04
CA LYS A 39 -9.48 9.09 4.06
C LYS A 39 -10.50 8.09 3.52
N ARG A 40 -11.51 8.57 2.79
CA ARG A 40 -12.54 7.71 2.17
C ARG A 40 -11.92 6.76 1.14
N ASP A 41 -11.02 7.27 0.31
CA ASP A 41 -10.35 6.44 -0.70
C ASP A 41 -9.51 5.34 -0.03
N LEU A 42 -8.70 5.68 0.98
CA LEU A 42 -7.88 4.71 1.70
C LEU A 42 -8.72 3.67 2.43
N LEU A 43 -9.85 4.04 3.05
CA LEU A 43 -10.81 3.10 3.63
C LEU A 43 -11.33 2.13 2.56
N SER A 44 -11.70 2.65 1.38
CA SER A 44 -12.20 1.82 0.28
C SER A 44 -11.17 0.80 -0.21
N PHE A 45 -9.88 1.08 -0.09
CA PHE A 45 -8.83 0.13 -0.48
C PHE A 45 -8.78 -1.07 0.45
N GLU A 46 -8.98 -0.83 1.75
CA GLU A 46 -9.03 -1.91 2.75
C GLU A 46 -10.30 -2.74 2.59
N GLU A 47 -11.46 -2.10 2.41
CA GLU A 47 -12.74 -2.78 2.19
C GLU A 47 -12.72 -3.64 0.93
N ARG A 48 -12.07 -3.17 -0.14
CA ARG A 48 -11.96 -3.88 -1.42
C ARG A 48 -10.80 -4.88 -1.46
N GLY A 49 -9.95 -4.92 -0.44
CA GLY A 49 -8.77 -5.78 -0.40
C GLY A 49 -7.77 -5.50 -1.54
N MET A 50 -7.63 -4.23 -1.97
CA MET A 50 -6.76 -3.87 -3.08
C MET A 50 -5.30 -4.19 -2.78
N SER A 51 -4.58 -4.67 -3.80
CA SER A 51 -3.14 -4.93 -3.74
C SER A 51 -2.31 -3.64 -3.66
N SER A 52 -1.03 -3.77 -3.31
CA SER A 52 -0.11 -2.63 -3.25
C SER A 52 0.03 -1.90 -4.59
N GLU A 53 0.07 -2.67 -5.68
CA GLU A 53 0.24 -2.16 -7.04
C GLU A 53 -1.00 -1.36 -7.47
N GLU A 54 -2.21 -1.89 -7.22
CA GLU A 54 -3.46 -1.20 -7.52
C GLU A 54 -3.63 0.09 -6.69
N ARG A 55 -3.30 0.04 -5.39
CA ARG A 55 -3.33 1.22 -4.51
C ARG A 55 -2.40 2.31 -5.04
N THR A 56 -1.16 1.94 -5.42
CA THR A 56 -0.16 2.88 -5.93
C THR A 56 -0.62 3.52 -7.24
N GLN A 57 -1.16 2.73 -8.16
CA GLN A 57 -1.65 3.22 -9.44
C GLN A 57 -2.81 4.21 -9.25
N PHE A 58 -3.78 3.88 -8.40
CA PHE A 58 -4.89 4.79 -8.10
C PHE A 58 -4.39 6.13 -7.54
N ILE A 59 -3.48 6.10 -6.56
CA ILE A 59 -2.93 7.32 -5.94
C ILE A 59 -2.20 8.15 -6.99
N ALA A 60 -1.39 7.54 -7.84
CA ALA A 60 -0.68 8.23 -8.91
C ALA A 60 -1.63 8.88 -9.92
N GLU A 61 -2.70 8.18 -10.32
CA GLU A 61 -3.68 8.69 -11.29
C GLU A 61 -4.51 9.84 -10.71
N LYS A 62 -4.98 9.71 -9.47
CA LYS A 62 -5.88 10.67 -8.83
C LYS A 62 -5.16 11.88 -8.23
N TYR A 63 -4.04 11.64 -7.56
CA TYR A 63 -3.31 12.66 -6.79
C TYR A 63 -1.95 13.03 -7.37
N GLY A 64 -1.42 12.25 -8.31
CA GLY A 64 -0.10 12.49 -8.91
C GLY A 64 -0.05 13.59 -9.98
N ARG A 65 -1.18 14.15 -10.39
CA ARG A 65 -1.20 15.27 -11.35
C ARG A 65 -0.87 16.59 -10.64
N LYS A 66 0.25 17.19 -11.03
CA LYS A 66 0.58 18.59 -10.70
C LYS A 66 -0.52 19.51 -11.27
N PRO A 67 -1.01 20.51 -10.54
CA PRO A 67 -1.82 21.55 -11.17
C PRO A 67 -1.00 22.20 -12.29
N ALA A 68 -1.64 22.45 -13.42
CA ALA A 68 -1.08 23.18 -14.56
C ALA A 68 -0.69 24.61 -14.15
#